data_AF-A0A842XW34-F1
#
_entry.id   AF-A0A842XW34-F1
#
_cell.length_a   1.000
_cell.length_b   1.000
_cell.length_c   1.000
_cell.angle_alpha   90.00
_cell.angle_beta   90.00
_cell.angle_gamma   90.00
#
_symmetry.space_group_name_H-M   'P 1'
#
loop_
_entity.id
_entity.type
_entity.pdbx_description
1 polymer ?
#
loop_
_entity_poly.entity_id
_entity_poly.type
_entity_poly.pdbx_seq_one_letter_code
_entity_poly.pdbx_strand_id
1 'polypeptide(L)'
;MNAEPVELLISRIMNQYNKKPEGWAILTDRRGNVLIFGPKTGYRLKLLPLNPQEYTGVGIKIDNLKEMRRVVEGVPSYGFRPLSNTETEELLNTAHQRYTLNKLINKLLDIKPVPTGELKKKRPKAVLSGPVVAHPNLSAISNSQKELEAKLAVEADKLFRRKYPGRAEIYR
;
A
#
# COMPACT_ATOMS: atom_id res chain seq x y z
N MET A 1 1.39 1.73 23.28
CA MET A 1 0.77 1.91 21.94
C MET A 1 0.19 0.57 21.52
N ASN A 2 -1.11 0.52 21.21
CA ASN A 2 -1.77 -0.74 20.88
C ASN A 2 -1.82 -0.92 19.37
N ALA A 3 -1.16 -1.97 18.86
CA ALA A 3 -1.23 -2.33 17.45
C ALA A 3 -2.62 -2.90 17.13
N GLU A 4 -3.16 -2.56 15.97
CA GLU A 4 -4.46 -3.02 15.50
C GLU A 4 -4.28 -4.05 14.36
N PRO A 5 -5.18 -5.05 14.23
CA PRO A 5 -5.20 -5.91 13.06
C PRO A 5 -5.28 -5.12 11.74
N VAL A 6 -4.52 -5.55 10.74
CA VAL A 6 -4.43 -4.86 9.44
C VAL A 6 -5.78 -4.75 8.75
N GLU A 7 -6.67 -5.72 8.93
CA GLU A 7 -7.99 -5.74 8.29
C GLU A 7 -8.85 -4.54 8.73
N LEU A 8 -8.78 -4.18 10.02
CA LEU A 8 -9.47 -3.01 10.56
C LEU A 8 -8.85 -1.71 10.06
N LEU A 9 -7.51 -1.65 10.02
CA LEU A 9 -6.78 -0.48 9.54
C LEU A 9 -7.01 -0.23 8.05
N ILE A 10 -6.97 -1.28 7.22
CA ILE A 10 -7.21 -1.18 5.77
C ILE A 10 -8.63 -0.69 5.50
N SER A 11 -9.65 -1.19 6.22
CA SER A 11 -11.02 -0.66 6.12
C SER A 11 -11.08 0.84 6.43
N ARG A 12 -10.41 1.28 7.50
CA ARG A 12 -10.34 2.70 7.89
C ARG A 12 -9.59 3.55 6.85
N ILE A 13 -8.48 3.04 6.32
CA ILE A 13 -7.68 3.67 5.26
C ILE A 13 -8.52 3.83 3.99
N MET A 14 -9.21 2.77 3.56
CA MET A 14 -10.06 2.79 2.36
C MET A 14 -11.21 3.78 2.50
N ASN A 15 -11.80 3.90 3.70
CA ASN A 15 -12.81 4.91 3.98
C ASN A 15 -12.27 6.35 3.85
N GLN A 16 -11.02 6.58 4.26
CA GLN A 16 -10.38 7.89 4.10
C GLN A 16 -10.00 8.15 2.64
N TYR A 17 -9.45 7.15 1.95
CA TYR A 17 -9.14 7.21 0.52
C TYR A 17 -10.38 7.56 -0.31
N ASN A 18 -11.50 6.88 -0.06
CA ASN A 18 -12.76 7.13 -0.78
C ASN A 18 -13.30 8.56 -0.60
N LYS A 19 -12.92 9.27 0.48
CA LYS A 19 -13.28 10.68 0.70
C LYS A 19 -12.34 11.64 -0.04
N LYS A 20 -11.04 11.33 -0.09
CA LYS A 20 -10.03 12.12 -0.81
C LYS A 20 -8.98 11.19 -1.42
N PRO A 21 -9.13 10.76 -2.68
CA PRO A 21 -8.23 9.81 -3.35
C PRO A 21 -6.84 10.35 -3.68
N GLU A 22 -6.70 11.66 -3.84
CA GLU A 22 -5.43 12.30 -4.18
C GLU A 22 -4.52 12.46 -2.96
N GLY A 23 -3.20 12.34 -3.18
CA GLY A 23 -2.17 12.59 -2.16
C GLY A 23 -1.90 11.39 -1.26
N TRP A 24 -2.26 10.19 -1.72
CA TRP A 24 -1.88 8.95 -1.05
C TRP A 24 -0.56 8.42 -1.58
N ALA A 25 0.28 7.85 -0.73
CA ALA A 25 1.51 7.18 -1.13
C ALA A 25 1.63 5.86 -0.37
N ILE A 26 2.04 4.80 -1.08
CA ILE A 26 2.24 3.48 -0.51
C ILE A 26 3.65 3.01 -0.82
N LEU A 27 4.41 2.74 0.24
CA LEU A 27 5.74 2.16 0.16
C LEU A 27 5.74 0.79 0.81
N THR A 28 6.48 -0.15 0.24
CA THR A 28 6.67 -1.50 0.79
C THR A 28 8.14 -1.86 0.82
N ASP A 29 8.53 -2.79 1.68
CA ASP A 29 9.83 -3.45 1.60
C ASP A 29 9.70 -4.97 1.50
N ARG A 30 10.82 -5.65 1.25
CA ARG A 30 10.88 -7.11 1.12
C ARG A 30 10.62 -7.86 2.44
N ARG A 31 10.55 -7.14 3.57
CA ARG A 31 10.33 -7.73 4.90
C ARG A 31 8.84 -7.71 5.28
N GLY A 32 7.95 -7.33 4.36
CA GLY A 32 6.52 -7.21 4.63
C GLY A 32 6.16 -5.95 5.43
N ASN A 33 7.07 -4.97 5.52
CA ASN A 33 6.70 -3.69 6.11
C ASN A 33 6.01 -2.83 5.05
N VAL A 34 4.93 -2.18 5.44
CA VAL A 34 4.17 -1.27 4.57
C VAL A 34 4.03 0.08 5.26
N LEU A 35 4.16 1.13 4.48
CA LEU A 35 4.04 2.50 4.91
C LEU A 35 3.02 3.19 4.01
N ILE A 36 1.92 3.64 4.61
CA ILE A 36 0.80 4.25 3.90
C ILE A 36 0.65 5.69 4.39
N PHE A 37 0.82 6.64 3.49
CA PHE A 37 0.54 8.05 3.75
C PHE A 37 -0.69 8.48 2.99
N GLY A 38 -1.58 9.19 3.68
CA GLY A 38 -2.60 10.01 3.07
C GLY A 38 -2.33 11.49 3.39
N PRO A 39 -3.19 12.41 2.91
CA PRO A 39 -2.96 13.85 3.04
C PRO A 39 -2.81 14.36 4.49
N LYS A 40 -3.44 13.67 5.45
CA LYS A 40 -3.50 14.07 6.87
C LYS A 40 -3.19 12.94 7.85
N THR A 41 -2.83 11.75 7.36
CA THR A 41 -2.69 10.54 8.17
C THR A 41 -1.58 9.66 7.63
N GLY A 42 -0.92 8.92 8.51
CA GLY A 42 0.09 7.94 8.14
C GLY A 42 -0.14 6.65 8.92
N TYR A 43 0.21 5.53 8.33
CA TYR A 43 0.10 4.21 8.93
C TYR A 43 1.36 3.40 8.64
N ARG A 44 1.81 2.67 9.65
CA ARG A 44 2.87 1.68 9.53
C ARG A 44 2.25 0.30 9.76
N LEU A 45 2.40 -0.60 8.80
CA LEU A 45 1.88 -1.96 8.89
C LEU A 45 3.03 -2.96 8.81
N LYS A 46 2.85 -4.09 9.49
CA LYS A 46 3.63 -5.31 9.33
C LYS A 46 2.71 -6.38 8.80
N LEU A 47 2.88 -6.73 7.53
CA LEU A 47 2.14 -7.79 6.87
C LEU A 47 2.88 -9.12 6.98
N LEU A 48 2.11 -10.17 7.20
CA LEU A 48 2.54 -11.56 7.14
C LEU A 48 1.72 -12.25 6.04
N PRO A 49 2.35 -12.71 4.95
CA PRO A 49 1.64 -13.41 3.89
C PRO A 49 1.13 -14.76 4.42
N LEU A 50 -0.15 -15.02 4.18
CA LEU A 50 -0.78 -16.31 4.46
C LEU A 50 -0.72 -17.23 3.25
N ASN A 51 -0.80 -16.65 2.06
CA ASN A 51 -0.61 -17.24 0.73
C ASN A 51 -0.39 -16.09 -0.28
N PRO A 52 -0.29 -16.35 -1.60
CA PRO A 52 -0.07 -15.28 -2.58
C PRO A 52 -1.17 -14.21 -2.67
N GLN A 53 -2.37 -14.47 -2.15
CA GLN A 53 -3.54 -13.58 -2.24
C GLN A 53 -3.97 -13.00 -0.89
N GLU A 54 -3.64 -13.68 0.20
CA GLU A 54 -4.10 -13.35 1.54
C GLU A 54 -2.93 -12.99 2.45
N TYR A 55 -3.17 -12.01 3.30
CA TYR A 55 -2.23 -11.56 4.31
C TYR A 55 -2.95 -11.35 5.64
N THR A 56 -2.19 -11.46 6.73
CA THR A 56 -2.59 -10.96 8.04
C THR A 56 -1.51 -10.03 8.57
N GLY A 57 -1.65 -9.54 9.79
CA GLY A 57 -0.66 -8.72 10.43
C GLY A 57 -1.26 -7.64 11.29
N VAL A 58 -0.40 -6.72 11.73
CA VAL A 58 -0.80 -5.60 12.58
C VAL A 58 -0.27 -4.29 12.03
N GLY A 59 -0.82 -3.19 12.50
CA GLY A 59 -0.29 -1.88 12.21
C GLY A 59 -0.63 -0.86 13.27
N ILE A 60 -0.15 0.35 13.04
CA ILE A 60 -0.40 1.49 13.89
C ILE A 60 -0.56 2.75 13.03
N LYS A 61 -1.36 3.69 13.52
CA LYS A 61 -1.38 5.07 13.01
C LYS A 61 -0.12 5.80 13.48
N ILE A 62 0.52 6.54 12.59
CA ILE A 62 1.71 7.34 12.89
C ILE A 62 1.25 8.71 13.39
N ASP A 63 1.69 9.09 14.60
CA ASP A 63 1.36 10.38 15.20
C ASP A 63 2.24 11.52 14.66
N ASN A 64 3.54 11.27 14.43
CA ASN A 64 4.46 12.25 13.88
C ASN A 64 4.65 12.09 12.36
N LEU A 65 3.86 12.84 11.59
CA LEU A 65 3.89 12.78 10.12
C LEU A 65 5.07 13.55 9.49
N LYS A 66 5.76 14.43 10.22
CA LYS A 66 6.78 15.34 9.62
C LYS A 66 8.00 14.59 9.11
N GLU A 67 8.56 13.71 9.94
CA GLU A 67 9.73 12.91 9.60
C GLU A 67 9.46 12.01 8.39
N MET A 68 8.29 11.37 8.39
CA MET A 68 7.93 10.39 7.37
C MET A 68 7.44 11.02 6.07
N ARG A 69 6.98 12.28 6.09
CA ARG A 69 6.61 13.02 4.87
C ARG A 69 7.79 13.17 3.91
N ARG A 70 9.01 13.33 4.43
CA ARG A 70 10.23 13.41 3.61
C ARG A 70 10.48 12.12 2.82
N VAL A 71 10.12 10.98 3.38
CA VAL A 71 10.32 9.66 2.76
C VAL A 71 9.39 9.47 1.55
N VAL A 72 8.24 10.15 1.55
CA VAL A 72 7.26 10.08 0.46
C VAL A 72 7.28 11.32 -0.43
N GLU A 73 8.25 12.21 -0.23
CA GLU A 73 8.43 13.39 -1.06
C GLU A 73 8.86 12.96 -2.47
N GLY A 74 8.19 13.51 -3.50
CA GLY A 74 8.42 13.11 -4.90
C GLY A 74 7.84 11.74 -5.29
N VAL A 75 7.23 11.00 -4.37
CA VAL A 75 6.54 9.73 -4.70
C VAL A 75 5.21 10.04 -5.41
N PRO A 76 4.91 9.43 -6.57
CA PRO A 76 3.65 9.65 -7.24
C PRO A 76 2.46 9.16 -6.41
N SER A 77 1.31 9.83 -6.55
CA SER A 77 0.12 9.46 -5.77
C SER A 77 -0.34 8.06 -6.13
N TYR A 78 -0.44 7.19 -5.12
CA TYR A 78 -1.20 5.96 -5.20
C TYR A 78 -2.68 6.26 -5.47
N GLY A 79 -3.33 5.38 -6.23
CA GLY A 79 -4.79 5.29 -6.29
C GLY A 79 -5.30 4.46 -7.44
N PHE A 80 -6.63 4.37 -7.52
CA PHE A 80 -7.35 3.68 -8.58
C PHE A 80 -7.68 4.63 -9.73
N ARG A 81 -7.24 4.28 -10.93
CA ARG A 81 -7.38 5.09 -12.14
C ARG A 81 -8.14 4.31 -13.19
N PRO A 82 -9.38 4.71 -13.54
CA PRO A 82 -10.12 4.07 -14.61
C PRO A 82 -9.43 4.40 -15.93
N LEU A 83 -9.24 3.39 -16.79
CA LEU A 83 -8.68 3.58 -18.12
C LEU A 83 -9.80 3.66 -19.16
N SER A 84 -9.60 4.49 -20.17
CA SER A 84 -10.34 4.44 -21.42
C SER A 84 -9.96 3.21 -22.26
N ASN A 85 -10.75 2.90 -23.29
CA ASN A 85 -10.44 1.77 -24.17
C ASN A 85 -9.09 1.97 -24.87
N THR A 86 -8.80 3.19 -25.34
CA THR A 86 -7.56 3.51 -26.05
C THR A 86 -6.34 3.42 -25.11
N GLU A 87 -6.45 3.90 -23.87
CA GLU A 87 -5.38 3.75 -22.87
C GLU A 87 -5.15 2.29 -22.48
N THR A 88 -6.21 1.47 -22.47
CA THR A 88 -6.10 0.03 -22.20
C THR A 88 -5.37 -0.68 -23.32
N GLU A 89 -5.73 -0.41 -24.58
CA GLU A 89 -5.07 -0.98 -25.76
C GLU A 89 -3.60 -0.53 -25.86
N GLU A 90 -3.32 0.75 -25.62
CA GLU A 90 -1.96 1.30 -25.61
C GLU A 90 -1.10 0.61 -24.54
N LEU A 91 -1.65 0.37 -23.34
CA LEU A 91 -0.96 -0.34 -22.27
C LEU A 91 -0.65 -1.80 -22.62
N LEU A 92 -1.62 -2.53 -23.16
CA LEU A 92 -1.44 -3.92 -23.57
C LEU A 92 -0.39 -4.04 -24.67
N ASN A 93 -0.44 -3.18 -25.69
CA ASN A 93 0.51 -3.17 -26.79
C ASN A 93 1.94 -2.81 -26.34
N THR A 94 2.07 -1.84 -25.42
CA THR A 94 3.38 -1.40 -24.91
C THR A 94 4.01 -2.43 -23.97
N ALA A 95 3.22 -3.21 -23.22
CA ALA A 95 3.76 -4.28 -22.38
C ALA A 95 4.57 -5.32 -23.18
N HIS A 96 4.26 -5.47 -24.48
CA HIS A 96 5.00 -6.34 -25.39
C HIS A 96 6.27 -5.70 -25.99
N GLN A 97 6.44 -4.39 -25.88
CA GLN A 97 7.53 -3.63 -26.52
C GLN A 97 8.33 -2.84 -25.48
N ARG A 98 9.52 -3.34 -25.10
CA ARG A 98 10.31 -2.88 -23.94
C ARG A 98 10.83 -1.42 -23.97
N TYR A 99 10.64 -0.65 -25.04
CA TYR A 99 11.39 0.60 -25.26
C TYR A 99 10.63 1.91 -24.99
N THR A 100 9.31 1.90 -24.74
CA THR A 100 8.50 3.14 -24.63
C THR A 100 7.76 3.33 -23.29
N LEU A 101 8.11 2.54 -22.27
CA LEU A 101 7.32 2.41 -21.04
C LEU A 101 7.24 3.69 -20.19
N ASN A 102 8.31 4.50 -20.12
CA ASN A 102 8.37 5.65 -19.21
C ASN A 102 7.37 6.77 -19.58
N LYS A 103 7.22 7.07 -20.88
CA LYS A 103 6.27 8.09 -21.34
C LYS A 103 4.83 7.67 -21.04
N LEU A 104 4.53 6.39 -21.25
CA LEU A 104 3.22 5.82 -20.92
C LEU A 104 2.97 5.84 -19.41
N ILE A 105 3.95 5.44 -18.58
CA ILE A 105 3.82 5.49 -17.12
C ILE A 105 3.50 6.91 -16.65
N ASN A 106 4.22 7.93 -17.14
CA ASN A 106 3.96 9.32 -16.75
C ASN A 106 2.53 9.75 -17.12
N LYS A 107 2.10 9.45 -18.36
CA LYS A 107 0.72 9.70 -18.81
C LYS A 107 -0.32 9.02 -17.91
N LEU A 108 -0.07 7.77 -17.50
CA LEU A 108 -0.97 7.02 -16.61
C LEU A 108 -0.97 7.58 -15.19
N LEU A 109 0.16 8.08 -14.69
CA LEU A 109 0.27 8.70 -13.37
C LEU A 109 -0.45 10.05 -13.29
N ASP A 110 -0.56 10.77 -14.41
CA ASP A 110 -1.29 12.03 -14.54
C ASP A 110 -2.82 11.85 -14.45
N ILE A 111 -3.34 10.65 -14.73
CA ILE A 111 -4.75 10.34 -14.53
C ILE A 111 -5.06 10.46 -13.04
N LYS A 112 -6.06 11.27 -12.69
CA LYS A 112 -6.42 11.47 -11.29
C LYS A 112 -7.03 10.20 -10.68
N PRO A 113 -6.62 9.81 -9.46
CA PRO A 113 -7.23 8.68 -8.78
C PRO A 113 -8.67 9.00 -8.37
N VAL A 114 -9.53 7.99 -8.41
CA VAL A 114 -10.96 8.13 -8.08
C VAL A 114 -11.36 7.24 -6.89
N PRO A 115 -12.47 7.57 -6.19
CA PRO A 115 -13.02 6.70 -5.16
C PRO A 115 -13.52 5.38 -5.75
N THR A 116 -13.45 4.31 -4.96
CA THR A 116 -13.95 2.98 -5.40
C THR A 116 -15.45 2.97 -5.73
N GLY A 117 -16.24 3.84 -5.10
CA GLY A 117 -17.66 4.01 -5.42
C GLY A 117 -17.90 4.58 -6.83
N GLU A 118 -16.98 5.39 -7.35
CA GLU A 118 -17.06 5.91 -8.72
C GLU A 118 -16.77 4.82 -9.75
N LEU A 119 -15.81 3.93 -9.47
CA LEU A 119 -15.52 2.77 -10.31
C LEU A 119 -16.75 1.86 -10.46
N LYS A 120 -17.48 1.63 -9.36
CA LYS A 120 -18.73 0.84 -9.39
C LYS A 120 -19.82 1.48 -10.26
N LYS A 121 -19.90 2.82 -10.26
CA LYS A 121 -20.88 3.57 -11.06
C LYS A 121 -20.50 3.56 -12.55
N LYS A 122 -19.25 3.86 -12.87
CA LYS A 122 -18.76 4.00 -14.25
C LYS A 122 -18.51 2.66 -14.94
N ARG A 123 -18.25 1.59 -14.18
CA ARG A 123 -17.90 0.24 -14.67
C ARG A 123 -16.87 0.28 -15.82
N PRO A 124 -15.70 0.90 -15.61
CA PRO A 124 -14.66 0.94 -16.64
C PRO A 124 -14.20 -0.49 -16.97
N LYS A 125 -13.79 -0.73 -18.21
CA LYS A 125 -13.29 -2.04 -18.63
C LYS A 125 -11.99 -2.43 -17.94
N ALA A 126 -11.16 -1.43 -17.60
CA ALA A 126 -9.90 -1.61 -16.90
C ALA A 126 -9.69 -0.53 -15.85
N VAL A 127 -9.00 -0.91 -14.76
CA VAL A 127 -8.61 -0.02 -13.67
C VAL A 127 -7.16 -0.30 -13.32
N LEU A 128 -6.33 0.74 -13.30
CA LEU A 128 -5.00 0.67 -12.73
C LEU A 128 -5.03 0.99 -11.25
N SER A 129 -4.28 0.24 -10.45
CA SER A 129 -4.02 0.53 -9.04
C SER A 129 -2.53 0.73 -8.83
N GLY A 130 -2.14 1.86 -8.23
CA GLY A 130 -0.73 2.12 -7.96
C GLY A 130 -0.37 3.61 -8.03
N PRO A 131 0.93 3.93 -8.00
CA PRO A 131 2.04 2.99 -7.84
C PRO A 131 2.23 2.55 -6.38
N VAL A 132 2.74 1.35 -6.20
CA VAL A 132 3.28 0.88 -4.91
C VAL A 132 4.80 0.90 -5.03
N VAL A 133 5.45 1.75 -4.25
CA VAL A 133 6.90 1.97 -4.38
C VAL A 133 7.66 1.00 -3.49
N ALA A 134 8.54 0.21 -4.10
CA ALA A 134 9.44 -0.66 -3.36
C ALA A 134 10.60 0.16 -2.79
N HIS A 135 10.74 0.16 -1.47
CA HIS A 135 11.85 0.76 -0.74
C HIS A 135 12.81 -0.34 -0.25
N PRO A 136 14.13 -0.14 -0.30
CA PRO A 136 15.09 -1.18 0.06
C PRO A 136 14.94 -1.64 1.52
N ASN A 137 14.72 -0.71 2.45
CA ASN A 137 14.51 -1.01 3.87
C ASN A 137 13.79 0.13 4.59
N LEU A 138 12.50 -0.03 4.90
CA LEU A 138 11.72 1.03 5.55
C LEU A 138 12.09 1.22 7.03
N SER A 139 12.74 0.26 7.66
CA SER A 139 13.16 0.36 9.06
C SER A 139 14.46 1.15 9.23
N ALA A 140 15.21 1.36 8.15
CA ALA A 140 16.44 2.14 8.14
C ALA A 140 16.19 3.66 8.07
N ILE A 141 14.93 4.09 7.95
CA ILE A 141 14.55 5.52 7.89
C ILE A 141 15.01 6.25 9.16
N SER A 142 14.81 5.64 10.33
CA SER A 142 15.31 6.16 11.61
C SER A 142 15.27 5.11 12.71
N ASN A 143 15.91 5.42 13.84
CA ASN A 143 15.92 4.52 15.01
C ASN A 143 14.51 4.26 15.55
N SER A 144 13.63 5.26 15.54
CA SER A 144 12.23 5.10 15.97
C SER A 144 11.47 4.13 15.06
N GLN A 145 11.74 4.15 13.75
CA GLN A 145 11.14 3.21 12.80
C GLN A 145 11.67 1.78 12.97
N LYS A 146 12.96 1.63 13.28
CA LYS A 146 13.56 0.34 13.60
C LYS A 146 12.95 -0.30 14.85
N GLU A 147 12.79 0.48 15.91
CA GLU A 147 12.14 0.02 17.14
C GLU A 147 10.66 -0.31 16.91
N LEU A 148 9.96 0.50 16.12
CA LEU A 148 8.56 0.26 15.79
C LEU A 148 8.40 -1.02 14.96
N GLU A 149 9.29 -1.29 14.00
CA GLU A 149 9.28 -2.57 13.26
C GLU A 149 9.40 -3.75 14.22
N ALA A 150 10.39 -3.74 15.11
CA ALA A 150 10.62 -4.84 16.04
C ALA A 150 9.37 -5.13 16.90
N LYS A 151 8.70 -4.07 17.38
CA LYS A 151 7.45 -4.18 18.13
C LYS A 151 6.31 -4.75 17.28
N LEU A 152 6.11 -4.24 16.06
CA LEU A 152 5.06 -4.72 15.16
C LEU A 152 5.31 -6.16 14.70
N ALA A 153 6.56 -6.59 14.55
CA ALA A 153 6.90 -7.96 14.20
C ALA A 153 6.47 -8.95 15.30
N VAL A 154 6.74 -8.63 16.57
CA VAL A 154 6.30 -9.43 17.71
C VAL A 154 4.77 -9.50 17.79
N GLU A 155 4.10 -8.36 17.63
CA GLU A 155 2.63 -8.32 17.67
C GLU A 155 1.98 -9.02 16.47
N ALA A 156 2.59 -8.95 15.29
CA ALA A 156 2.14 -9.69 14.11
C ALA A 156 2.24 -11.21 14.32
N ASP A 157 3.35 -11.70 14.88
CA ASP A 157 3.55 -13.12 15.18
C ASP A 157 2.55 -13.61 16.25
N LYS A 158 2.35 -12.84 17.32
CA LYS A 158 1.31 -13.14 18.34
C LYS A 158 -0.08 -13.24 17.72
N LEU A 159 -0.45 -12.28 16.87
CA LEU A 159 -1.74 -12.31 16.17
C LEU A 159 -1.85 -13.52 15.25
N PHE A 160 -0.80 -13.82 14.49
CA PHE A 160 -0.75 -14.94 13.56
C PHE A 160 -0.93 -16.27 14.28
N ARG A 161 -0.17 -16.53 15.36
CA ARG A 161 -0.29 -17.76 16.18
C ARG A 161 -1.67 -17.92 16.78
N ARG A 162 -2.29 -16.82 17.23
CA ARG A 162 -3.65 -16.84 17.79
C ARG A 162 -4.71 -17.12 16.72
N LYS A 163 -4.61 -16.50 15.55
CA LYS A 163 -5.62 -16.57 14.49
C LYS A 163 -5.47 -17.81 13.60
N TYR A 164 -4.26 -18.33 13.47
CA TYR A 164 -3.91 -19.46 12.60
C TYR A 164 -3.01 -20.49 13.33
N PRO A 165 -3.46 -21.07 14.45
CA PRO A 165 -2.62 -21.95 15.28
C PRO A 165 -2.05 -23.13 14.48
N GLY A 166 -2.89 -23.83 13.69
CA GLY A 166 -2.42 -24.97 12.88
C GLY A 166 -1.38 -24.59 11.81
N ARG A 167 -1.43 -23.37 11.26
CA ARG A 167 -0.38 -22.90 10.33
C ARG A 167 0.90 -22.55 11.09
N ALA A 168 0.78 -21.97 12.27
CA ALA A 168 1.93 -21.59 13.09
C ALA A 168 2.73 -22.81 13.58
N GLU A 169 2.10 -23.97 13.74
CA GLU A 169 2.79 -25.21 14.12
C GLU A 169 3.72 -25.75 13.03
N ILE A 170 3.44 -25.46 11.76
CA ILE A 170 4.28 -25.87 10.61
C ILE A 170 5.65 -25.17 10.63
N TYR A 171 5.72 -23.96 11.21
CA TYR A 171 6.91 -23.12 11.26
C TYR A 171 7.59 -23.12 12.64
N ARG A 172 7.35 -24.15 13.47
CA ARG A 172 8.06 -24.33 14.75
C ARG A 172 9.51 -24.72 14.54
#